data_AF-A0A0B8NBM9-F1
#
_entry.id   AF-A0A0B8NBM9-F1
#
_cell.length_a   1.000
_cell.length_b   1.000
_cell.length_c   1.000
_cell.angle_alpha   90.00
_cell.angle_beta   90.00
_cell.angle_gamma   90.00
#
_symmetry.space_group_name_H-M   'P 1'
#
loop_
_entity.id
_entity.type
_entity.pdbx_description
1 polymer ?
#
loop_
_entity_poly.entity_id
_entity_poly.type
_entity_poly.pdbx_seq_one_letter_code
_entity_poly.pdbx_strand_id
1 'polypeptide(L)'
;MIPEDQALLPGARRHEGLVNYPPPDRWDHFVEMDARAHPRKVPHEYMLIPTTCFTCESGCGLLAFVDKKDLSVKKLEGNPAHPGSRGCNCAKGPAVVGMSHHMGRWKPRDHDGNAGNSWVGGEVDIQHADGVWRIHQTTSVGPFVSDDLDSSRIYWDDAGVHQNLTFPVQPDPISGMHCWLQKVRIEPAHPNDRYGDIVVDTTKSHQVYQEWRTMTRPAPGPGGLRRPEFMHRPVKPKRHAFRMGE
;
A
#
# COMPACT_ATOMS: atom_id res chain seq x y z
N MET A 1 12.52 2.97 33.17
CA MET A 1 12.95 4.36 32.88
C MET A 1 14.17 4.32 31.98
N ILE A 2 14.26 5.22 31.01
CA ILE A 2 15.50 5.47 30.27
C ILE A 2 16.24 6.61 30.99
N PRO A 3 17.56 6.52 31.21
CA PRO A 3 18.34 7.59 31.82
C PRO A 3 18.14 8.96 31.16
N GLU A 4 18.27 10.04 31.95
CA GLU A 4 18.12 11.42 31.46
C GLU A 4 19.30 11.90 30.61
N ASP A 5 20.47 11.27 30.77
CA ASP A 5 21.73 11.54 30.08
C ASP A 5 21.89 10.81 28.73
N GLN A 6 21.04 9.82 28.42
CA GLN A 6 21.13 9.11 27.13
C GLN A 6 20.75 10.04 25.97
N ALA A 7 21.71 10.27 25.07
CA ALA A 7 21.58 11.11 23.89
C ALA A 7 20.30 10.79 23.10
N LEU A 8 19.44 11.80 22.95
CA LEU A 8 18.15 11.67 22.29
C LEU A 8 18.33 11.52 20.78
N LEU A 9 17.73 10.48 20.20
CA LEU A 9 17.62 10.35 18.75
C LEU A 9 16.89 11.58 18.17
N PRO A 10 17.16 12.01 16.92
CA PRO A 10 16.52 13.18 16.29
C PRO A 10 14.99 13.19 16.35
N GLY A 11 14.34 12.02 16.41
CA GLY A 11 12.90 11.82 16.54
C GLY A 11 12.40 11.38 17.92
N ALA A 12 13.25 11.34 18.93
CA ALA A 12 12.86 10.93 20.28
C ALA A 12 11.92 11.98 20.91
N ARG A 13 10.80 11.50 21.47
CA ARG A 13 9.82 12.27 22.22
C ARG A 13 9.69 11.64 23.61
N ARG A 14 9.79 12.44 24.67
CA ARG A 14 9.57 12.03 26.06
C ARG A 14 8.37 12.77 26.64
N HIS A 15 7.55 12.08 27.44
CA HIS A 15 6.45 12.67 28.19
C HIS A 15 6.20 11.83 29.45
N GLU A 16 6.23 12.45 30.64
CA GLU A 16 5.97 11.76 31.93
C GLU A 16 6.76 10.46 32.15
N GLY A 17 8.04 10.45 31.73
CA GLY A 17 8.92 9.27 31.82
C GLY A 17 8.69 8.18 30.76
N LEU A 18 7.64 8.32 29.93
CA LEU A 18 7.42 7.53 28.73
C LEU A 18 8.27 8.05 27.57
N VAL A 19 8.58 7.16 26.64
CA VAL A 19 9.30 7.45 25.39
C VAL A 19 8.55 6.87 24.20
N ASN A 20 8.68 7.48 23.03
CA ASN A 20 8.06 6.97 21.80
C ASN A 20 8.79 5.77 21.18
N TYR A 21 10.08 5.58 21.47
CA TYR A 21 10.89 4.45 20.96
C TYR A 21 11.86 3.94 22.02
N PRO A 22 12.18 2.63 22.05
CA PRO A 22 13.32 2.12 22.79
C PRO A 22 14.63 2.67 22.19
N PRO A 23 15.70 2.76 23.00
CA PRO A 23 16.99 3.22 22.51
C PRO A 23 17.67 2.14 21.64
N PRO A 24 18.62 2.50 20.74
CA PRO A 24 19.16 1.57 19.76
C PRO A 24 19.86 0.34 20.34
N ASP A 25 20.44 0.44 21.54
CA ASP A 25 21.06 -0.67 22.28
C ASP A 25 20.07 -1.79 22.64
N ARG A 26 18.75 -1.54 22.52
CA ARG A 26 17.68 -2.53 22.76
C ARG A 26 16.95 -2.96 21.50
N TRP A 27 17.41 -2.54 20.32
CA TRP A 27 16.73 -2.88 19.07
C TRP A 27 16.83 -4.36 18.71
N ASP A 28 17.89 -5.07 19.12
CA ASP A 28 18.02 -6.52 18.89
C ASP A 28 17.08 -7.37 19.77
N HIS A 29 16.48 -6.80 20.83
CA HIS A 29 15.51 -7.46 21.69
C HIS A 29 14.61 -6.42 22.37
N PHE A 30 13.54 -6.06 21.66
CA PHE A 30 12.46 -5.22 22.18
C PHE A 30 11.26 -6.09 22.58
N VAL A 31 10.58 -5.73 23.67
CA VAL A 31 9.37 -6.42 24.13
C VAL A 31 8.19 -5.43 24.14
N GLU A 32 7.18 -5.72 23.33
CA GLU A 32 5.91 -4.99 23.29
C GLU A 32 4.80 -5.86 23.90
N MET A 33 3.67 -5.26 24.29
CA MET A 33 2.48 -6.03 24.69
C MET A 33 1.58 -6.21 23.47
N ASP A 34 1.13 -7.43 23.19
CA ASP A 34 0.21 -7.70 22.08
C ASP A 34 -1.12 -6.93 22.27
N ALA A 35 -1.34 -5.93 21.43
CA ALA A 35 -2.55 -5.12 21.43
C ALA A 35 -3.82 -5.94 21.16
N ARG A 36 -3.73 -7.06 20.43
CA ARG A 36 -4.87 -7.96 20.16
C ARG A 36 -5.23 -8.81 21.38
N ALA A 37 -4.31 -9.00 22.32
CA ALA A 37 -4.57 -9.72 23.57
C ALA A 37 -5.24 -8.87 24.65
N HIS A 38 -5.34 -7.54 24.45
CA HIS A 38 -5.90 -6.60 25.41
C HIS A 38 -7.28 -7.05 25.96
N PRO A 39 -7.51 -7.03 27.29
CA PRO A 39 -6.69 -6.42 28.34
C PRO A 39 -5.54 -7.30 28.88
N ARG A 40 -5.39 -8.55 28.41
CA ARG A 40 -4.33 -9.46 28.89
C ARG A 40 -2.95 -8.93 28.51
N LYS A 41 -2.00 -8.96 29.44
CA LYS A 41 -0.61 -8.57 29.23
C LYS A 41 0.19 -9.74 28.65
N VAL A 42 0.00 -9.99 27.36
CA VAL A 42 0.78 -11.00 26.60
C VAL A 42 1.99 -10.30 25.99
N PRO A 43 3.23 -10.64 26.38
CA PRO A 43 4.43 -10.06 25.79
C PRO A 43 4.72 -10.66 24.40
N HIS A 44 5.25 -9.83 23.51
CA HIS A 44 5.76 -10.22 22.19
C HIS A 44 7.17 -9.65 21.99
N GLU A 45 8.10 -10.49 21.57
CA GLU A 45 9.50 -10.10 21.31
C GLU A 45 9.74 -9.75 19.84
N TYR A 46 10.42 -8.63 19.61
CA TYR A 46 10.77 -8.11 18.30
C TYR A 46 12.27 -7.77 18.20
N MET A 47 12.80 -7.84 16.98
CA MET A 47 13.96 -7.07 16.54
C MET A 47 13.46 -5.80 15.82
N LEU A 48 14.11 -4.67 16.04
CA LEU A 48 13.77 -3.37 15.46
C LEU A 48 14.81 -2.99 14.41
N ILE A 49 14.53 -3.32 13.14
CA ILE A 49 15.50 -3.21 12.05
C ILE A 49 15.28 -1.92 11.25
N PRO A 50 16.26 -1.00 11.16
CA PRO A 50 16.19 0.17 10.30
C PRO A 50 16.07 -0.19 8.81
N THR A 51 15.19 0.49 8.08
CA THR A 51 15.06 0.38 6.63
C THR A 51 14.60 1.70 6.01
N THR A 52 14.40 1.75 4.69
CA THR A 52 14.06 2.96 3.94
C THR A 52 12.78 2.77 3.12
N CYS A 53 11.89 3.76 3.14
CA CYS A 53 10.64 3.76 2.39
C CYS A 53 10.86 4.21 0.94
N PHE A 54 10.49 3.36 -0.01
CA PHE A 54 10.54 3.65 -1.47
C PHE A 54 9.16 3.86 -2.12
N THR A 55 8.10 4.14 -1.34
CA THR A 55 6.75 4.46 -1.91
C THR A 55 6.69 5.83 -2.61
N CYS A 56 7.72 6.64 -2.42
CA CYS A 56 7.94 7.94 -3.05
C CYS A 56 9.44 8.26 -3.02
N GLU A 57 9.84 9.26 -3.79
CA GLU A 57 11.19 9.80 -3.93
C GLU A 57 11.80 10.35 -2.62
N SER A 58 10.99 10.61 -1.58
CA SER A 58 11.46 11.20 -0.32
C SER A 58 12.39 10.32 0.52
N GLY A 59 12.47 9.00 0.26
CA GLY A 59 13.41 8.10 0.95
C GLY A 59 13.30 8.08 2.48
N CYS A 60 12.08 8.18 3.03
CA CYS A 60 11.88 8.30 4.47
C CYS A 60 12.33 7.04 5.23
N GLY A 61 13.16 7.18 6.27
CA GLY A 61 13.56 6.06 7.12
C GLY A 61 12.39 5.44 7.91
N LEU A 62 12.36 4.12 7.94
CA LEU A 62 11.41 3.26 8.65
C LEU A 62 12.14 2.39 9.69
N LEU A 63 11.40 1.93 10.69
CA LEU A 63 11.84 0.96 11.68
C LEU A 63 10.89 -0.24 11.62
N ALA A 64 11.43 -1.41 11.26
CA ALA A 64 10.67 -2.64 11.08
C ALA A 64 10.67 -3.48 12.35
N PHE A 65 9.48 -3.85 12.81
CA PHE A 65 9.27 -4.73 13.97
C PHE A 65 9.21 -6.17 13.45
N VAL A 66 10.33 -6.88 13.55
CA VAL A 66 10.52 -8.24 13.06
C VAL A 66 10.32 -9.22 14.21
N ASP A 67 9.36 -10.13 14.08
CA ASP A 67 9.04 -11.13 15.10
C ASP A 67 10.19 -12.11 15.30
N LYS A 68 10.65 -12.30 16.55
CA LYS A 68 11.78 -13.19 16.83
C LYS A 68 11.45 -14.69 16.65
N LYS A 69 10.17 -15.06 16.51
CA LYS A 69 9.73 -16.46 16.33
C LYS A 69 9.74 -16.91 14.87
N ASP A 70 9.28 -16.06 13.96
CA ASP A 70 9.06 -16.41 12.55
C ASP A 70 9.78 -15.47 11.54
N LEU A 71 10.50 -14.47 12.04
CA LEU A 71 11.24 -13.46 11.27
C LEU A 71 10.38 -12.60 10.31
N SER A 72 9.06 -12.63 10.44
CA SER A 72 8.16 -11.79 9.63
C SER A 72 8.04 -10.36 10.19
N VAL A 73 7.75 -9.40 9.31
CA VAL A 73 7.63 -7.98 9.65
C VAL A 73 6.21 -7.70 10.14
N LYS A 74 5.97 -7.62 11.45
CA LYS A 74 4.60 -7.41 11.97
C LYS A 74 4.13 -5.95 11.90
N LYS A 75 5.06 -4.98 11.90
CA LYS A 75 4.77 -3.54 11.91
C LYS A 75 5.92 -2.72 11.32
N LEU A 76 5.60 -1.60 10.67
CA LEU A 76 6.56 -0.58 10.22
C LEU A 76 6.19 0.76 10.86
N GLU A 77 7.17 1.42 11.48
CA GLU A 77 7.02 2.78 12.02
C GLU A 77 8.11 3.72 11.48
N GLY A 78 8.10 4.98 11.88
CA GLY A 78 9.15 5.93 11.49
C GLY A 78 10.44 5.66 12.25
N ASN A 79 11.57 5.68 11.56
CA ASN A 79 12.87 5.56 12.23
C ASN A 79 13.17 6.85 13.03
N PRO A 80 13.29 6.81 14.38
CA PRO A 80 13.63 7.98 15.18
C PRO A 80 15.06 8.47 14.97
N ALA A 81 15.98 7.61 14.51
CA ALA A 81 17.37 7.97 14.22
C ALA A 81 17.53 8.65 12.84
N HIS A 82 16.59 8.46 11.91
CA HIS A 82 16.72 8.94 10.54
C HIS A 82 16.42 10.46 10.43
N PRO A 83 17.29 11.26 9.76
CA PRO A 83 17.18 12.73 9.77
C PRO A 83 15.93 13.27 9.07
N GLY A 84 15.44 12.58 8.03
CA GLY A 84 14.19 12.94 7.33
C GLY A 84 12.92 12.65 8.13
N SER A 85 12.64 11.36 8.43
CA SER A 85 11.40 10.94 9.09
C SER A 85 11.34 11.26 10.59
N ARG A 86 12.45 11.16 11.34
CA ARG A 86 12.50 11.50 12.78
C ARG A 86 11.35 10.88 13.59
N GLY A 87 11.06 9.60 13.38
CA GLY A 87 9.96 8.91 14.08
C GLY A 87 8.55 9.31 13.61
N CYS A 88 8.42 9.85 12.40
CA CYS A 88 7.17 10.24 11.74
C CYS A 88 7.21 9.88 10.24
N ASN A 89 6.10 9.37 9.70
CA ASN A 89 5.92 9.15 8.27
C ASN A 89 4.54 9.65 7.82
N CYS A 90 4.35 9.79 6.51
CA CYS A 90 3.01 9.89 5.93
C CYS A 90 2.28 8.53 6.02
N ALA A 91 0.97 8.53 5.77
CA ALA A 91 0.13 7.33 5.85
C ALA A 91 0.64 6.12 5.01
N LYS A 92 1.37 6.39 3.91
CA LYS A 92 1.96 5.33 3.07
C LYS A 92 3.09 4.55 3.76
N GLY A 93 3.86 5.20 4.65
CA GLY A 93 5.06 4.60 5.26
C GLY A 93 4.76 3.33 6.07
N PRO A 94 3.88 3.39 7.08
CA PRO A 94 3.45 2.21 7.83
C PRO A 94 2.71 1.19 6.96
N ALA A 95 1.93 1.68 5.97
CA ALA A 95 1.14 0.83 5.07
C ALA A 95 1.99 -0.07 4.13
N VAL A 96 3.30 0.19 3.99
CA VAL A 96 4.23 -0.71 3.28
C VAL A 96 4.22 -2.13 3.85
N VAL A 97 3.83 -2.32 5.13
CA VAL A 97 3.71 -3.66 5.73
C VAL A 97 2.66 -4.53 5.02
N GLY A 98 1.65 -3.91 4.38
CA GLY A 98 0.74 -4.64 3.48
C GLY A 98 1.49 -5.10 2.22
N MET A 99 2.17 -4.18 1.55
CA MET A 99 2.92 -4.47 0.33
C MET A 99 4.05 -5.50 0.50
N SER A 100 4.62 -5.66 1.71
CA SER A 100 5.67 -6.64 1.97
C SER A 100 5.18 -8.08 2.15
N HIS A 101 3.89 -8.29 2.43
CA HIS A 101 3.29 -9.63 2.60
C HIS A 101 2.31 -9.97 1.47
N HIS A 102 1.88 -8.97 0.71
CA HIS A 102 0.74 -9.07 -0.18
C HIS A 102 0.96 -8.15 -1.39
N MET A 103 1.40 -8.74 -2.49
CA MET A 103 1.78 -8.01 -3.71
C MET A 103 0.57 -7.51 -4.53
N GLY A 104 -0.63 -8.03 -4.26
CA GLY A 104 -1.86 -7.70 -4.99
C GLY A 104 -1.79 -8.06 -6.47
N ARG A 105 -1.01 -9.06 -6.86
CA ARG A 105 -0.75 -9.41 -8.27
C ARG A 105 -1.55 -10.64 -8.66
N TRP A 106 -2.09 -10.63 -9.87
CA TRP A 106 -2.88 -11.72 -10.42
C TRP A 106 -2.61 -11.92 -11.91
N LYS A 107 -2.94 -13.10 -12.42
CA LYS A 107 -2.94 -13.47 -13.84
C LYS A 107 -4.29 -14.12 -14.20
N PRO A 108 -4.91 -13.81 -15.35
CA PRO A 108 -6.02 -14.60 -15.87
C PRO A 108 -5.59 -16.04 -16.08
N ARG A 109 -6.48 -16.99 -15.80
CA ARG A 109 -6.25 -18.44 -15.97
C ARG A 109 -5.75 -18.83 -17.36
N ASP A 110 -6.38 -18.31 -18.41
CA ASP A 110 -6.13 -18.74 -19.79
C ASP A 110 -4.94 -17.99 -20.47
N HIS A 111 -3.96 -17.52 -19.69
CA HIS A 111 -2.82 -16.71 -20.18
C HIS A 111 -1.49 -17.48 -20.21
N ASP A 112 -1.49 -18.64 -20.87
CA ASP A 112 -0.44 -19.68 -20.86
C ASP A 112 1.01 -19.23 -21.18
N GLY A 113 1.20 -18.06 -21.78
CA GLY A 113 2.53 -17.55 -22.17
C GLY A 113 3.31 -16.76 -21.11
N ASN A 114 2.83 -16.65 -19.86
CA ASN A 114 3.31 -15.62 -18.93
C ASN A 114 3.98 -16.14 -17.63
N ALA A 115 5.05 -16.93 -17.78
CA ALA A 115 5.89 -17.38 -16.66
C ALA A 115 6.42 -16.23 -15.78
N GLY A 116 6.65 -15.04 -16.37
CA GLY A 116 7.04 -13.82 -15.65
C GLY A 116 6.05 -13.36 -14.57
N ASN A 117 4.74 -13.64 -14.75
CA ASN A 117 3.74 -13.34 -13.72
C ASN A 117 3.61 -14.44 -12.66
N SER A 118 3.96 -15.69 -12.95
CA SER A 118 3.86 -16.82 -11.99
C SER A 118 4.75 -16.67 -10.76
N TRP A 119 5.80 -15.84 -10.81
CA TRP A 119 6.66 -15.53 -9.66
C TRP A 119 5.95 -14.83 -8.50
N VAL A 120 4.90 -14.07 -8.79
CA VAL A 120 4.30 -13.12 -7.82
C VAL A 120 2.78 -13.03 -7.91
N GLY A 121 2.17 -13.64 -8.93
CA GLY A 121 0.75 -13.48 -9.24
C GLY A 121 -0.05 -14.77 -9.06
N GLY A 122 -1.13 -14.68 -8.27
CA GLY A 122 -2.14 -15.72 -8.18
C GLY A 122 -2.96 -15.82 -9.47
N GLU A 123 -3.49 -17.01 -9.75
CA GLU A 123 -4.43 -17.20 -10.83
C GLU A 123 -5.83 -16.72 -10.43
N VAL A 124 -6.54 -16.07 -11.36
CA VAL A 124 -7.92 -15.62 -11.17
C VAL A 124 -8.83 -16.03 -12.32
N ASP A 125 -10.07 -16.39 -11.96
CA ASP A 125 -11.23 -16.39 -12.85
C ASP A 125 -11.86 -14.99 -12.85
N ILE A 126 -12.31 -14.51 -14.01
CA ILE A 126 -12.84 -13.16 -14.19
C ILE A 126 -14.20 -13.24 -14.88
N GLN A 127 -15.24 -12.85 -14.15
CA GLN A 127 -16.62 -12.86 -14.61
C GLN A 127 -17.15 -11.43 -14.66
N HIS A 128 -17.96 -11.12 -15.69
CA HIS A 128 -18.58 -9.81 -15.84
C HIS A 128 -20.03 -9.96 -16.28
N ALA A 129 -20.95 -9.38 -15.50
CA ALA A 129 -22.37 -9.31 -15.80
C ALA A 129 -22.95 -8.00 -15.23
N ASP A 130 -23.84 -7.34 -15.98
CA ASP A 130 -24.60 -6.15 -15.55
C ASP A 130 -23.74 -4.99 -15.00
N GLY A 131 -22.52 -4.82 -15.52
CA GLY A 131 -21.56 -3.81 -15.06
C GLY A 131 -20.80 -4.18 -13.78
N VAL A 132 -21.05 -5.37 -13.23
CA VAL A 132 -20.36 -5.91 -12.06
C VAL A 132 -19.32 -6.93 -12.51
N TRP A 133 -18.06 -6.65 -12.19
CA TRP A 133 -16.95 -7.58 -12.33
C TRP A 133 -16.79 -8.37 -11.03
N ARG A 134 -16.58 -9.68 -11.14
CA ARG A 134 -16.16 -10.56 -10.06
C ARG A 134 -14.84 -11.19 -10.47
N ILE A 135 -13.85 -11.11 -9.60
CA ILE A 135 -12.53 -11.69 -9.80
C ILE A 135 -12.34 -12.65 -8.62
N HIS A 136 -12.29 -13.94 -8.93
CA HIS A 136 -12.17 -15.00 -7.95
C HIS A 136 -10.78 -15.62 -8.04
N GLN A 137 -10.06 -15.69 -6.92
CA GLN A 137 -8.74 -16.34 -6.91
C GLN A 137 -8.91 -17.86 -6.97
N THR A 138 -8.42 -18.48 -8.05
CA THR A 138 -8.52 -19.93 -8.27
C THR A 138 -7.34 -20.67 -7.67
N THR A 139 -6.14 -20.12 -7.80
CA THR A 139 -4.89 -20.68 -7.27
C THR A 139 -3.99 -19.54 -6.81
N SER A 140 -3.25 -19.71 -5.72
CA SER A 140 -2.28 -18.71 -5.28
C SER A 140 -0.93 -18.82 -5.99
N VAL A 141 -0.03 -17.91 -5.67
CA VAL A 141 1.39 -18.01 -6.04
C VAL A 141 2.05 -19.21 -5.34
N GLY A 142 3.05 -19.81 -5.98
CA GLY A 142 3.77 -20.97 -5.45
C GLY A 142 4.80 -21.50 -6.45
N PRO A 143 5.53 -22.58 -6.11
CA PRO A 143 6.52 -23.21 -6.99
C PRO A 143 5.95 -23.60 -8.34
N PHE A 144 6.70 -23.33 -9.41
CA PHE A 144 6.37 -23.80 -10.76
C PHE A 144 7.63 -24.26 -11.52
N VAL A 145 7.44 -25.06 -12.56
CA VAL A 145 8.54 -25.55 -13.42
C VAL A 145 8.80 -24.53 -14.53
N SER A 146 10.06 -24.16 -14.72
CA SER A 146 10.53 -23.31 -15.82
C SER A 146 12.00 -23.59 -16.13
N ASP A 147 12.57 -22.91 -17.15
CA ASP A 147 14.00 -22.95 -17.44
C ASP A 147 14.87 -22.29 -16.35
N ASP A 148 14.26 -21.46 -15.48
CA ASP A 148 14.88 -20.90 -14.29
C ASP A 148 14.62 -21.82 -13.08
N LEU A 149 15.70 -22.39 -12.51
CA LEU A 149 15.61 -23.31 -11.38
C LEU A 149 15.07 -22.63 -10.11
N ASP A 150 15.17 -21.31 -9.97
CA ASP A 150 14.66 -20.58 -8.82
C ASP A 150 13.12 -20.51 -8.79
N SER A 151 12.42 -20.79 -9.90
CA SER A 151 10.95 -20.87 -9.91
C SER A 151 10.40 -22.00 -9.03
N SER A 152 11.23 -23.00 -8.71
CA SER A 152 10.92 -24.07 -7.77
C SER A 152 11.09 -23.69 -6.30
N ARG A 153 11.72 -22.55 -6.00
CA ARG A 153 12.12 -22.10 -4.64
C ARG A 153 11.16 -21.07 -4.02
N ILE A 154 10.07 -20.75 -4.71
CA ILE A 154 9.02 -19.87 -4.21
C ILE A 154 8.42 -20.46 -2.93
N TYR A 155 8.65 -19.81 -1.80
CA TYR A 155 8.23 -20.27 -0.47
C TYR A 155 7.09 -19.45 0.13
N TRP A 156 6.61 -18.43 -0.58
CA TRP A 156 5.43 -17.65 -0.24
C TRP A 156 4.21 -18.16 -1.01
N ASP A 157 3.05 -18.12 -0.35
CA ASP A 157 1.78 -18.71 -0.78
C ASP A 157 0.63 -17.69 -0.87
N ASP A 158 0.89 -16.39 -0.64
CA ASP A 158 -0.08 -15.30 -0.77
C ASP A 158 0.29 -14.33 -1.90
N ALA A 159 -0.70 -13.99 -2.72
CA ALA A 159 -0.59 -13.06 -3.84
C ALA A 159 -1.33 -11.72 -3.67
N GLY A 160 -2.32 -11.60 -2.77
CA GLY A 160 -3.40 -10.57 -2.81
C GLY A 160 -4.40 -10.79 -3.98
N VAL A 161 -5.64 -10.28 -4.03
CA VAL A 161 -6.30 -9.03 -3.58
C VAL A 161 -5.71 -7.71 -4.15
N HIS A 162 -5.92 -7.46 -5.45
CA HIS A 162 -5.60 -6.20 -6.11
C HIS A 162 -6.60 -5.06 -5.77
N GLN A 163 -6.29 -4.30 -4.72
CA GLN A 163 -7.18 -3.26 -4.15
C GLN A 163 -7.55 -2.11 -5.12
N ASN A 164 -6.67 -1.71 -6.03
CA ASN A 164 -6.89 -0.53 -6.88
C ASN A 164 -8.14 -0.62 -7.80
N LEU A 165 -8.68 -1.82 -8.02
CA LEU A 165 -9.88 -2.02 -8.84
C LEU A 165 -11.18 -1.67 -8.11
N THR A 166 -11.20 -1.70 -6.76
CA THR A 166 -12.41 -1.43 -5.97
C THR A 166 -12.61 0.05 -5.67
N PHE A 167 -11.64 0.91 -6.00
CA PHE A 167 -11.72 2.35 -5.77
C PHE A 167 -12.35 3.07 -6.98
N PRO A 168 -13.43 3.85 -6.79
CA PRO A 168 -14.07 4.58 -7.88
C PRO A 168 -13.22 5.78 -8.33
N VAL A 169 -13.42 6.23 -9.57
CA VAL A 169 -12.66 7.35 -10.13
C VAL A 169 -13.11 8.68 -9.52
N GLN A 170 -12.31 9.21 -8.59
CA GLN A 170 -12.51 10.50 -7.94
C GLN A 170 -11.44 11.51 -8.39
N PRO A 171 -11.74 12.37 -9.37
CA PRO A 171 -10.85 13.47 -9.75
C PRO A 171 -11.02 14.66 -8.81
N ASP A 172 -9.97 15.06 -8.11
CA ASP A 172 -9.94 16.26 -7.25
C ASP A 172 -10.53 17.48 -7.99
N PRO A 173 -11.58 18.13 -7.48
CA PRO A 173 -12.30 19.17 -8.21
C PRO A 173 -11.46 20.41 -8.58
N ILE A 174 -10.32 20.61 -7.92
CA ILE A 174 -9.44 21.77 -8.09
C ILE A 174 -8.30 21.48 -9.08
N SER A 175 -7.62 20.35 -8.92
CA SER A 175 -6.41 19.98 -9.68
C SER A 175 -6.66 18.96 -10.80
N GLY A 176 -7.79 18.25 -10.78
CA GLY A 176 -8.12 17.16 -11.70
C GLY A 176 -7.29 15.88 -11.50
N MET A 177 -6.55 15.77 -10.38
CA MET A 177 -5.74 14.59 -10.05
C MET A 177 -6.56 13.54 -9.28
N HIS A 178 -6.19 12.27 -9.35
CA HIS A 178 -6.91 11.22 -8.61
C HIS A 178 -6.71 11.34 -7.08
N CYS A 179 -7.81 11.28 -6.33
CA CYS A 179 -7.79 11.31 -4.87
C CYS A 179 -7.41 9.95 -4.27
N TRP A 180 -6.28 9.91 -3.54
CA TRP A 180 -5.73 8.69 -2.94
C TRP A 180 -6.29 8.35 -1.55
N LEU A 181 -7.04 9.25 -0.92
CA LEU A 181 -7.66 9.01 0.40
C LEU A 181 -9.09 8.50 0.20
N GLN A 182 -9.27 7.19 0.30
CA GLN A 182 -10.55 6.52 0.11
C GLN A 182 -11.23 6.19 1.44
N LYS A 183 -12.55 6.45 1.52
CA LYS A 183 -13.37 6.04 2.66
C LYS A 183 -13.84 4.59 2.44
N VAL A 184 -13.35 3.67 3.26
CA VAL A 184 -13.77 2.26 3.26
C VAL A 184 -14.75 1.98 4.40
N ARG A 185 -15.63 0.99 4.21
CA ARG A 185 -16.35 0.30 5.30
C ARG A 185 -15.70 -1.07 5.48
N ILE A 186 -15.53 -1.48 6.73
CA ILE A 186 -15.02 -2.80 7.11
C ILE A 186 -16.12 -3.50 7.90
N GLU A 187 -16.36 -4.77 7.62
CA GLU A 187 -17.33 -5.63 8.30
C GLU A 187 -16.76 -7.06 8.44
N PRO A 188 -17.31 -7.91 9.32
CA PRO A 188 -16.92 -9.32 9.38
C PRO A 188 -17.23 -10.04 8.06
N ALA A 189 -16.38 -11.00 7.68
CA ALA A 189 -16.60 -11.81 6.48
C ALA A 189 -17.90 -12.64 6.59
N HIS A 190 -18.64 -12.70 5.48
CA HIS A 190 -19.85 -13.51 5.34
C HIS A 190 -19.49 -14.99 5.04
N PRO A 191 -20.40 -15.96 5.27
CA PRO A 191 -20.09 -17.40 5.13
C PRO A 191 -19.61 -17.86 3.74
N ASN A 192 -19.85 -17.07 2.69
CA ASN A 192 -19.46 -17.37 1.32
C ASN A 192 -18.27 -16.52 0.82
N ASP A 193 -17.79 -15.57 1.62
CA ASP A 193 -16.66 -14.73 1.25
C ASP A 193 -15.38 -15.55 1.23
N ARG A 194 -14.52 -15.31 0.25
CA ARG A 194 -13.20 -15.95 0.13
C ARG A 194 -12.11 -14.89 0.20
N TYR A 195 -10.99 -15.26 0.80
CA TYR A 195 -9.79 -14.47 0.67
C TYR A 195 -9.38 -14.38 -0.81
N GLY A 196 -8.86 -13.24 -1.25
CA GLY A 196 -8.54 -13.01 -2.67
C GLY A 196 -9.67 -12.36 -3.48
N ASP A 197 -10.94 -12.63 -3.14
CA ASP A 197 -12.10 -12.24 -3.97
C ASP A 197 -12.30 -10.72 -4.06
N ILE A 198 -12.58 -10.25 -5.27
CA ILE A 198 -12.80 -8.83 -5.59
C ILE A 198 -14.11 -8.69 -6.37
N VAL A 199 -14.96 -7.76 -5.94
CA VAL A 199 -16.18 -7.37 -6.66
C VAL A 199 -16.11 -5.88 -6.98
N VAL A 200 -16.33 -5.52 -8.25
CA VAL A 200 -16.26 -4.13 -8.73
C VAL A 200 -17.53 -3.79 -9.50
N ASP A 201 -18.30 -2.85 -8.97
CA ASP A 201 -19.44 -2.27 -9.66
C ASP A 201 -18.97 -1.03 -10.45
N THR A 202 -18.84 -1.21 -11.77
CA THR A 202 -18.39 -0.14 -12.67
C THR A 202 -19.47 0.92 -12.89
N THR A 203 -20.75 0.56 -12.75
CA THR A 203 -21.89 1.48 -12.82
C THR A 203 -21.86 2.46 -11.65
N LYS A 204 -21.70 1.96 -10.41
CA LYS A 204 -21.50 2.80 -9.20
C LYS A 204 -20.22 3.63 -9.29
N SER A 205 -19.12 3.03 -9.77
CA SER A 205 -17.86 3.75 -9.99
C SER A 205 -18.03 4.93 -10.98
N HIS A 206 -18.86 4.75 -12.02
CA HIS A 206 -19.19 5.82 -12.95
C HIS A 206 -20.11 6.88 -12.32
N GLN A 207 -21.09 6.49 -11.49
CA GLN A 207 -21.95 7.44 -10.75
C GLN A 207 -21.12 8.37 -9.87
N VAL A 208 -20.19 7.82 -9.07
CA VAL A 208 -19.26 8.61 -8.24
C VAL A 208 -18.40 9.56 -9.10
N TYR A 209 -17.89 9.09 -10.23
CA TYR A 209 -17.17 9.96 -11.18
C TYR A 209 -18.05 11.12 -11.67
N GLN A 210 -19.32 10.86 -12.00
CA GLN A 210 -20.26 11.89 -12.45
C GLN A 210 -20.54 12.92 -11.35
N GLU A 211 -20.77 12.48 -10.11
CA GLU A 211 -20.95 13.34 -8.94
C GLU A 211 -19.74 14.28 -8.76
N TRP A 212 -18.53 13.73 -8.70
CA TRP A 212 -17.29 14.51 -8.55
C TRP A 212 -17.06 15.45 -9.74
N ARG A 213 -17.40 15.03 -10.96
CA ARG A 213 -17.32 15.87 -12.16
C ARG A 213 -18.19 17.13 -12.04
N THR A 214 -19.36 17.08 -11.38
CA THR A 214 -20.19 18.28 -11.16
C THR A 214 -19.51 19.36 -10.31
N MET A 215 -18.54 18.98 -9.49
CA MET A 215 -17.76 19.90 -8.64
C MET A 215 -16.58 20.55 -9.39
N THR A 216 -16.20 20.00 -10.55
CA THR A 216 -15.06 20.47 -11.34
C THR A 216 -15.40 21.72 -12.15
N ARG A 217 -14.39 22.54 -12.46
CA ARG A 217 -14.52 23.61 -13.47
C ARG A 217 -14.37 23.01 -14.88
N PRO A 218 -15.30 23.28 -15.82
CA PRO A 218 -15.20 22.77 -17.18
C PRO A 218 -14.03 23.42 -17.93
N ALA A 219 -13.54 22.72 -18.96
CA ALA A 219 -12.64 23.30 -19.94
C ALA A 219 -13.39 24.28 -20.88
N PRO A 220 -12.72 25.28 -21.48
CA PRO A 220 -11.30 25.58 -21.37
C PRO A 220 -10.92 26.30 -20.06
N GLY A 221 -9.69 26.06 -19.60
CA GLY A 221 -9.05 26.88 -18.58
C GLY A 221 -8.49 28.19 -19.15
N PRO A 222 -7.76 28.97 -18.33
CA PRO A 222 -7.14 30.23 -18.74
C PRO A 222 -6.31 30.08 -20.03
N GLY A 223 -6.46 31.05 -20.94
CA GLY A 223 -5.78 31.04 -22.25
C GLY A 223 -6.38 30.07 -23.27
N GLY A 224 -7.60 29.55 -23.06
CA GLY A 224 -8.24 28.63 -24.01
C GLY A 224 -7.72 27.19 -23.93
N LEU A 225 -6.94 26.87 -22.90
CA LEU A 225 -6.22 25.61 -22.80
C LEU A 225 -7.05 24.51 -22.11
N ARG A 226 -6.91 23.27 -22.58
CA ARG A 226 -7.39 22.05 -21.91
C ARG A 226 -6.75 21.83 -20.54
N ARG A 227 -5.51 22.30 -20.36
CA ARG A 227 -4.69 22.09 -19.16
C ARG A 227 -3.53 23.11 -19.10
N PRO A 228 -2.95 23.43 -17.94
CA PRO A 228 -1.84 24.38 -17.87
C PRO A 228 -0.51 23.82 -18.43
N GLU A 229 0.26 24.64 -19.14
CA GLU A 229 1.58 24.28 -19.69
C GLU A 229 2.71 24.20 -18.65
N PHE A 230 2.58 24.92 -17.53
CA PHE A 230 3.63 25.03 -16.49
C PHE A 230 3.73 23.81 -15.57
N MET A 231 2.71 22.95 -15.54
CA MET A 231 2.70 21.76 -14.70
C MET A 231 3.70 20.72 -15.24
N HIS A 232 4.73 20.39 -14.45
CA HIS A 232 5.68 19.32 -14.76
C HIS A 232 4.97 17.96 -14.90
N ARG A 233 5.41 17.15 -15.87
CA ARG A 233 4.86 15.82 -16.17
C ARG A 233 6.02 14.94 -16.68
N PRO A 234 6.07 13.64 -16.33
CA PRO A 234 7.06 12.71 -16.88
C PRO A 234 6.99 12.62 -18.42
N VAL A 235 5.78 12.70 -18.98
CA VAL A 235 5.53 12.75 -20.42
C VAL A 235 4.71 14.01 -20.72
N LYS A 236 5.38 15.12 -21.07
CA LYS A 236 4.70 16.37 -21.44
C LYS A 236 4.04 16.22 -22.82
N PRO A 237 2.73 16.55 -22.98
CA PRO A 237 2.06 16.47 -24.28
C PRO A 237 2.71 17.38 -25.36
N LYS A 238 2.46 17.07 -26.64
CA LYS A 238 2.74 17.99 -27.75
C LYS A 238 1.89 19.27 -27.61
N ARG A 239 2.38 20.42 -28.10
CA ARG A 239 1.72 21.73 -27.91
C ARG A 239 0.24 21.79 -28.34
N HIS A 240 -0.14 21.16 -29.47
CA HIS A 240 -1.54 21.11 -29.90
C HIS A 240 -2.48 20.47 -28.85
N ALA A 241 -2.02 19.45 -28.12
CA ALA A 241 -2.83 18.73 -27.14
C ALA A 241 -3.15 19.54 -25.86
N PHE A 242 -2.64 20.77 -25.78
CA PHE A 242 -3.05 21.76 -24.79
C PHE A 242 -4.25 22.60 -25.24
N ARG A 243 -4.65 22.63 -26.52
CA ARG A 243 -5.76 23.44 -27.04
C ARG A 243 -7.04 22.64 -27.24
N MET A 244 -8.20 23.29 -27.13
CA MET A 244 -9.50 22.72 -27.49
C MET A 244 -9.72 22.83 -29.00
N GLY A 245 -10.17 21.75 -29.65
CA GLY A 245 -10.57 21.76 -31.07
C GLY A 245 -9.43 21.97 -32.08
N GLU A 246 -8.55 20.97 -32.22
CA GLU A 246 -7.79 20.67 -33.45
C GLU A 246 -8.19 19.25 -33.90
#